data_AF-A0A1F8PTJ9-F1
#
_entry.id   AF-A0A1F8PTJ9-F1
#
_cell.length_a   1.000
_cell.length_b   1.000
_cell.length_c   1.000
_cell.angle_alpha   90.00
_cell.angle_beta   90.00
_cell.angle_gamma   90.00
#
_symmetry.space_group_name_H-M   'P 1'
#
loop_
_entity.id
_entity.type
_entity.pdbx_description
1 polymer ?
#
loop_
_entity_poly.entity_id
_entity_poly.type
_entity_poly.pdbx_seq_one_letter_code
_entity_poly.pdbx_strand_id
1 'polypeptide(L)' 'MLHKSNEFILVLLSRLERISADSSWSHQASGIRGALFRLLAQIENGHPVDFAGLDRLVDKGYDILTKSLED' A
#
# COMPACT_ATOMS: atom_id res chain seq x y z
N MET A 1 15.44 -7.22 10.65
CA MET A 1 15.09 -7.10 9.22
C MET A 1 13.62 -6.71 9.02
N LEU A 2 12.66 -7.30 9.75
CA LEU A 2 11.21 -6.99 9.68
C LEU A 2 10.81 -5.53 9.93
N HIS A 3 11.47 -4.81 10.86
CA HIS A 3 11.10 -3.42 11.17
C HIS A 3 11.25 -2.46 9.96
N LYS A 4 12.25 -2.66 9.10
CA LYS A 4 12.45 -1.82 7.92
C LYS A 4 11.37 -2.02 6.85
N SER A 5 10.83 -3.24 6.75
CA SER A 5 9.74 -3.55 5.82
C SER A 5 8.43 -2.86 6.23
N ASN A 6 8.19 -2.71 7.53
CA ASN A 6 6.97 -2.05 8.04
C ASN A 6 7.00 -0.54 7.81
N GLU A 7 8.14 0.12 8.06
CA GLU A 7 8.31 1.55 7.75
C GLU A 7 8.02 1.86 6.28
N PHE A 8 8.46 0.98 5.37
CA PHE A 8 8.21 1.13 3.95
C PHE A 8 6.71 1.05 3.60
N ILE A 9 5.99 0.08 4.18
CA ILE A 9 4.53 -0.05 4.00
C ILE A 9 3.83 1.20 4.54
N LEU A 10 4.24 1.71 5.71
CA LEU A 10 3.66 2.92 6.31
C LEU A 10 3.87 4.17 5.44
N VAL A 11 5.06 4.34 4.85
CA VAL A 11 5.33 5.43 3.90
C VAL A 11 4.44 5.30 2.67
N LEU A 12 4.31 4.10 2.09
CA LEU A 12 3.43 3.87 0.94
C LEU A 12 1.96 4.17 1.27
N LEU A 13 1.47 3.72 2.41
CA LEU A 13 0.12 4.01 2.91
C LEU A 13 -0.14 5.51 3.01
N SER A 14 0.79 6.27 3.61
CA SER A 14 0.68 7.73 3.73
C SER A 14 0.63 8.43 2.39
N ARG A 15 1.39 7.96 1.39
CA ARG A 15 1.36 8.54 0.04
C ARG A 15 0.06 8.23 -0.69
N LEU A 16 -0.44 7.00 -0.60
CA LEU A 16 -1.72 6.61 -1.21
C LEU A 16 -2.91 7.36 -0.60
N GLU A 17 -2.86 7.67 0.70
CA GLU A 17 -3.87 8.48 1.38
C GLU A 17 -3.94 9.93 0.86
N ARG A 18 -2.87 10.45 0.27
CA ARG A 18 -2.82 11.81 -0.27
C ARG A 18 -3.39 11.94 -1.68
N ILE A 19 -3.76 10.83 -2.33
CA ILE A 19 -4.43 10.87 -3.63
C ILE A 19 -5.80 11.53 -3.44
N SER A 20 -6.06 12.60 -4.22
CA SER A 20 -7.30 13.36 -4.15
C SER A 20 -8.51 12.46 -4.41
N ALA A 21 -9.63 12.75 -3.76
CA ALA A 21 -10.90 12.08 -4.01
C ALA A 21 -11.35 12.22 -5.48
N ASP A 22 -10.98 13.33 -6.13
CA ASP A 22 -11.31 13.64 -7.52
C ASP A 22 -10.38 12.95 -8.54
N SER A 23 -9.30 12.31 -8.10
CA SER A 23 -8.43 11.53 -9.00
C SER A 23 -9.17 10.29 -9.50
N SER A 24 -8.96 9.93 -10.77
CA SER A 24 -9.49 8.69 -11.34
C SER A 24 -8.96 7.44 -10.62
N TRP A 25 -7.85 7.58 -9.89
CA TRP A 25 -7.19 6.53 -9.13
C TRP A 25 -7.64 6.40 -7.67
N SER A 26 -8.52 7.28 -7.17
CA SER A 26 -8.89 7.35 -5.74
C SER A 26 -9.50 6.05 -5.20
N HIS A 27 -10.34 5.38 -6.01
CA HIS A 27 -10.94 4.11 -5.66
C HIS A 27 -9.89 2.99 -5.56
N GLN A 28 -8.98 2.92 -6.53
CA GLN A 28 -7.92 1.91 -6.54
C GLN A 28 -6.93 2.13 -5.39
N ALA A 29 -6.55 3.39 -5.14
CA ALA A 29 -5.69 3.78 -4.03
C ALA A 29 -6.29 3.33 -2.69
N SER A 30 -7.59 3.55 -2.48
CA SER A 30 -8.30 3.12 -1.29
C SER A 30 -8.28 1.59 -1.11
N GLY A 31 -8.48 0.84 -2.20
CA GLY A 31 -8.42 -0.62 -2.19
C GLY A 31 -7.04 -1.16 -1.79
N ILE A 32 -5.98 -0.64 -2.41
CA ILE A 32 -4.60 -1.03 -2.10
C ILE A 32 -4.23 -0.65 -0.67
N ARG A 33 -4.61 0.56 -0.22
CA ARG A 33 -4.39 1.01 1.16
C ARG A 33 -5.01 0.05 2.16
N GLY A 34 -6.27 -0.36 1.96
CA GLY A 34 -6.94 -1.32 2.83
C GLY A 34 -6.28 -2.70 2.85
N ALA A 35 -5.77 -3.18 1.71
CA ALA A 35 -5.05 -4.45 1.62
C ALA A 35 -3.70 -4.40 2.36
N LEU A 36 -2.92 -3.33 2.17
CA LEU A 36 -1.65 -3.09 2.85
C LEU A 36 -1.83 -2.97 4.37
N PHE A 37 -2.88 -2.28 4.84
CA PHE A 37 -3.19 -2.20 6.27
C PHE A 37 -3.47 -3.59 6.89
N ARG A 38 -4.23 -4.44 6.20
CA ARG A 38 -4.50 -5.80 6.70
C ARG A 38 -3.24 -6.65 6.78
N LEU A 39 -2.35 -6.55 5.79
CA LEU A 39 -1.07 -7.26 5.82
C LEU A 39 -0.15 -6.74 6.92
N LEU A 40 -0.10 -5.43 7.14
CA LEU A 40 0.68 -4.84 8.24
C LEU A 40 0.19 -5.38 9.59
N ALA A 41 -1.13 -5.41 9.81
CA ALA A 41 -1.71 -5.99 11.01
C ALA A 41 -1.38 -7.49 11.15
N GLN A 42 -1.31 -8.26 10.06
CA GLN A 42 -0.87 -9.65 10.11
C GLN A 42 0.60 -9.78 10.54
N ILE A 43 1.48 -8.94 10.00
CA ILE A 43 2.89 -8.89 10.39
C ILE A 43 3.03 -8.57 11.88
N GLU A 44 2.33 -7.54 12.36
CA GLU A 44 2.38 -7.08 13.75
C GLU A 44 1.86 -8.13 14.74
N ASN A 45 0.84 -8.90 14.35
CA ASN A 45 0.29 -9.98 15.17
C ASN A 45 1.03 -11.32 15.01
N GLY A 46 2.12 -11.37 14.22
CA GLY A 46 2.89 -12.59 14.00
C GLY A 46 2.16 -13.67 13.19
N HIS A 47 1.15 -13.28 12.41
CA HIS A 47 0.46 -14.19 11.50
C HIS A 47 1.34 -14.51 10.28
N PRO A 48 1.13 -15.68 9.63
CA PRO A 48 1.75 -15.96 8.34
C PRO A 48 1.40 -14.89 7.31
N VAL A 49 2.40 -14.40 6.60
CA VAL A 49 2.28 -13.34 5.61
C VAL A 49 2.60 -13.91 4.23
N ASP A 50 1.72 -13.67 3.27
CA ASP A 50 2.02 -13.92 1.86
C ASP A 50 2.91 -12.80 1.32
N PHE A 51 4.23 -13.02 1.36
CA PHE A 51 5.22 -12.05 0.87
C PHE A 51 5.09 -11.79 -0.65
N ALA A 52 4.67 -12.77 -1.45
CA ALA A 52 4.45 -12.55 -2.88
C ALA A 52 3.20 -11.67 -3.12
N GLY A 53 2.16 -11.85 -2.30
CA GLY A 53 0.99 -10.97 -2.27
C GLY A 53 1.35 -9.55 -1.83
N LEU A 54 2.22 -9.42 -0.82
CA LEU A 54 2.73 -8.12 -0.36
C LEU A 54 3.49 -7.38 -1.47
N ASP A 55 4.44 -8.05 -2.15
CA ASP A 55 5.22 -7.45 -3.23
C ASP A 55 4.31 -6.93 -4.35
N ARG A 56 3.29 -7.72 -4.76
CA ARG A 56 2.31 -7.29 -5.76
C ARG A 56 1.51 -6.06 -5.33
N LEU A 57 1.15 -5.96 -4.05
CA LEU A 57 0.42 -4.80 -3.53
C LEU A 57 1.30 -3.55 -3.46
N VAL A 58 2.57 -3.74 -3.10
CA VAL A 58 3.58 -2.68 -3.13
C VAL A 58 3.75 -2.15 -4.55
N ASP A 59 4.00 -3.04 -5.52
CA ASP A 59 4.16 -2.68 -6.94
C ASP A 59 2.92 -1.96 -7.46
N LYS A 60 1.73 -2.44 -7.11
CA LYS A 60 0.48 -1.80 -7.54
C LYS A 60 0.28 -0.44 -6.88
N GLY A 61 0.69 -0.27 -5.62
CA GLY A 61 0.69 1.02 -4.94
C GLY A 61 1.60 2.04 -5.62
N TYR A 62 2.80 1.62 -6.03
CA TYR A 62 3.70 2.48 -6.82
C TYR A 62 3.14 2.83 -8.18
N ASP A 63 2.56 1.87 -8.91
CA ASP A 63 1.89 2.09 -10.19
C ASP A 63 0.79 3.15 -10.08
N ILE A 64 -0.05 3.04 -9.05
CA ILE A 64 -1.11 4.03 -8.76
C ILE A 64 -0.51 5.40 -8.46
N LEU A 65 0.52 5.48 -7.60
CA LEU A 65 1.16 6.75 -7.28
C LEU A 65 1.73 7.42 -8.53
N THR A 66 2.44 6.69 -9.38
CA THR A 66 3.00 7.21 -10.63
C THR A 66 1.90 7.73 -11.54
N LYS A 67 0.86 6.94 -11.80
CA LYS A 67 -0.23 7.34 -12.69
C LYS A 67 -1.07 8.49 -12.14
N SER A 68 -1.25 8.57 -10.82
CA SER A 68 -1.97 9.69 -10.20
C SER A 68 -1.25 11.05 -10.30
N LEU A 69 0.04 11.05 -10.67
CA LEU A 69 0.79 12.27 -10.97
C LEU A 69 0.68 12.70 -12.44
N GLU A 70 0.23 11.81 -13.32
CA GLU A 70 0.02 12.05 -14.75
C GLU A 70 -1.43 12.43 -15.09
N ASP A 71 -2.36 12.19 -14.14
CA ASP A 71 -3.78 12.62 -14.15
C ASP A 71 -3.92 14.14 -14.03
#